data_AF-A0A7S3FBX2-F1
#
_entry.id   AF-A0A7S3FBX2-F1
#
_cell.length_a   1.000
_cell.length_b   1.000
_cell.length_c   1.000
_cell.angle_alpha   90.00
_cell.angle_beta   90.00
_cell.angle_gamma   90.00
#
_symmetry.space_group_name_H-M   'P 1'
#
loop_
_entity.id
_entity.type
_entity.pdbx_description
1 polymer ?
#
loop_
_entity_poly.entity_id
_entity_poly.type
_entity_poly.pdbx_seq_one_letter_code
_entity_poly.pdbx_strand_id
1 'polypeptide(L)'
;ASVMLLEALFGPVSGRLISLLAGACCWGVVHHAQHMLRAFDFGYHMRVCISIGGLQLMVWIAWWWAVRVHKQHAWRAPAVSVALHATVALEVYDFPPLAGLLDAHALWHASTAPLAYFFWQSFVRMELEWLHTRSGRKVG
;
A
#
# COMPACT_ATOMS: atom_id res chain seq x y z
N ALA A 1 -8.28 -2.56 -4.93
CA ALA A 1 -6.97 -2.37 -5.58
C ALA A 1 -6.45 -3.67 -6.20
N SER A 2 -6.30 -4.76 -5.44
CA SER A 2 -5.80 -6.05 -5.92
C SER A 2 -6.66 -6.72 -7.00
N VAL A 3 -8.00 -6.68 -6.90
CA VAL A 3 -8.90 -7.20 -7.96
C VAL A 3 -8.81 -6.35 -9.23
N MET A 4 -8.82 -5.02 -9.10
CA MET A 4 -8.67 -4.09 -10.23
C MET A 4 -7.31 -4.23 -10.94
N LEU A 5 -6.25 -4.55 -10.20
CA LEU A 5 -4.92 -4.87 -10.75
C LEU A 5 -4.94 -6.18 -11.51
N LEU A 6 -5.46 -7.23 -10.88
CA LEU A 6 -5.51 -8.56 -11.47
C LEU A 6 -6.35 -8.56 -12.75
N GLU A 7 -7.46 -7.82 -12.76
CA GLU A 7 -8.27 -7.62 -13.97
C GLU A 7 -7.58 -6.76 -15.02
N ALA A 8 -6.87 -5.71 -14.61
CA ALA A 8 -6.12 -4.85 -15.54
C ALA A 8 -4.90 -5.54 -16.16
N LEU A 9 -4.27 -6.50 -15.45
CA LEU A 9 -3.07 -7.21 -15.91
C LEU A 9 -3.37 -8.55 -16.60
N PHE A 10 -4.38 -9.29 -16.13
CA PHE A 10 -4.62 -10.67 -16.52
C PHE A 10 -6.05 -10.94 -17.02
N GLY A 11 -6.90 -9.92 -17.12
CA GLY A 11 -8.32 -10.09 -17.47
C GLY A 11 -9.15 -10.70 -16.35
N PRO A 12 -10.36 -11.21 -16.62
CA PRO A 12 -11.28 -11.70 -15.60
C PRO A 12 -10.65 -12.83 -14.77
N VAL A 13 -10.45 -12.58 -13.48
CA VAL A 13 -9.81 -13.56 -12.59
C VAL A 13 -10.88 -14.42 -11.93
N SER A 14 -10.69 -15.75 -11.97
CA SER A 14 -11.68 -16.67 -11.39
C SER A 14 -11.85 -16.42 -9.89
N GLY A 15 -13.10 -16.49 -9.40
CA GLY A 15 -13.39 -16.34 -7.97
C GLY A 15 -12.65 -17.36 -7.10
N ARG A 16 -12.36 -18.56 -7.64
CA ARG A 16 -11.53 -19.57 -6.97
C ARG A 16 -10.10 -19.08 -6.72
N LEU A 17 -9.47 -18.47 -7.73
CA LEU A 17 -8.11 -17.93 -7.59
C LEU A 17 -8.07 -16.78 -6.57
N ILE A 18 -9.07 -15.89 -6.59
CA ILE A 18 -9.19 -14.81 -5.60
C ILE A 18 -9.27 -15.39 -4.18
N SER A 19 -10.14 -16.38 -3.96
CA SER A 19 -10.28 -17.02 -2.65
C SER A 19 -9.02 -17.75 -2.19
N LEU A 20 -8.28 -18.41 -3.10
CA LEU A 20 -7.02 -19.06 -2.77
C LEU A 20 -5.94 -18.06 -2.36
N LEU A 21 -5.79 -16.96 -3.12
CA LEU A 21 -4.84 -15.90 -2.79
C LEU A 21 -5.19 -15.24 -1.46
N ALA A 22 -6.48 -14.94 -1.22
CA ALA A 22 -6.94 -14.39 0.04
C ALA A 22 -6.66 -15.35 1.22
N GLY A 23 -6.93 -16.65 1.04
CA GLY A 23 -6.62 -17.68 2.04
C GLY A 23 -5.12 -17.76 2.37
N ALA A 24 -4.26 -17.72 1.36
CA ALA A 24 -2.81 -17.71 1.53
C ALA A 24 -2.32 -16.46 2.28
N CYS A 25 -2.85 -15.28 1.94
CA CYS A 25 -2.55 -14.03 2.66
C CYS A 25 -2.98 -14.10 4.13
N CYS A 26 -4.21 -14.55 4.40
CA CYS A 26 -4.71 -14.69 5.78
C CYS A 26 -3.85 -15.67 6.59
N TRP A 27 -3.49 -16.81 6.01
CA TRP A 27 -2.61 -17.78 6.65
C TRP A 27 -1.23 -17.17 6.98
N GLY A 28 -0.62 -16.45 6.03
CA GLY A 28 0.66 -15.79 6.23
C GLY A 28 0.64 -14.75 7.36
N VAL A 29 -0.42 -13.94 7.44
CA VAL A 29 -0.62 -12.96 8.52
C VAL A 29 -0.76 -13.65 9.88
N VAL A 30 -1.58 -14.70 9.96
CA VAL A 30 -1.77 -15.46 11.21
C VAL A 30 -0.46 -16.12 11.65
N HIS A 31 0.27 -16.75 10.72
CA HIS A 31 1.56 -17.37 11.01
C HIS A 31 2.58 -16.35 11.54
N HIS A 32 2.70 -15.19 10.89
CA HIS A 32 3.57 -14.09 11.32
C HIS A 32 3.20 -13.59 12.73
N ALA A 33 1.91 -13.33 12.98
CA ALA A 33 1.43 -12.88 14.28
C ALA A 33 1.70 -13.91 15.37
N GLN A 34 1.45 -15.19 15.11
CA GLN A 34 1.76 -16.27 16.04
C GLN A 34 3.25 -16.37 16.37
N HIS A 35 4.13 -16.17 15.39
CA HIS A 35 5.57 -16.13 15.62
C HIS A 35 5.94 -14.94 16.52
N MET A 36 5.47 -13.73 16.21
CA MET A 36 5.71 -12.52 17.00
C MET A 36 5.20 -12.61 18.44
N LEU A 37 4.08 -13.30 18.67
CA LEU A 37 3.53 -13.51 20.01
C LEU A 37 4.34 -14.51 20.85
N ARG A 38 5.04 -15.46 20.22
CA ARG A 38 5.83 -16.49 20.92
C ARG A 38 7.30 -16.12 21.07
N ALA A 39 7.87 -15.48 20.06
CA ALA A 39 9.26 -15.11 19.98
C ALA A 39 9.37 -13.76 19.26
N PHE A 40 9.20 -12.69 20.03
CA PHE A 40 9.26 -11.33 19.50
C PHE A 40 10.67 -11.02 18.98
N ASP A 41 10.79 -10.92 17.65
CA ASP A 41 12.00 -10.51 16.94
C ASP A 41 11.64 -9.31 16.06
N PHE A 42 12.06 -8.12 16.51
CA PHE A 42 11.82 -6.87 15.80
C PHE A 42 12.53 -6.83 14.44
N GLY A 43 13.73 -7.41 14.33
CA GLY A 43 14.45 -7.46 13.06
C GLY A 43 13.74 -8.35 12.03
N TYR A 44 13.20 -9.48 12.47
CA TYR A 44 12.34 -10.32 11.63
C TYR A 44 11.06 -9.58 11.21
N HIS A 45 10.39 -8.90 12.16
CA HIS A 45 9.22 -8.07 11.87
C HIS A 45 9.51 -7.06 10.76
N MET A 46 10.59 -6.29 10.90
CA MET A 46 10.97 -5.29 9.91
C MET A 46 11.29 -5.90 8.54
N ARG A 47 11.99 -7.04 8.47
CA ARG A 47 12.24 -7.73 7.19
C ARG A 47 10.95 -8.16 6.50
N VAL A 48 9.98 -8.70 7.24
CA VAL A 48 8.67 -9.09 6.70
C VAL A 48 7.91 -7.87 6.19
N CYS A 49 7.81 -6.80 7.00
CA CYS A 49 7.12 -5.56 6.62
C CYS A 49 7.73 -4.91 5.38
N ILE A 50 9.06 -4.79 5.31
CA ILE A 50 9.77 -4.22 4.14
C ILE A 50 9.53 -5.09 2.90
N SER A 51 9.57 -6.42 3.03
CA SER A 51 9.35 -7.32 1.89
C SER A 51 7.93 -7.18 1.33
N ILE A 52 6.91 -7.19 2.20
CA ILE A 52 5.51 -7.01 1.80
C ILE A 52 5.28 -5.61 1.21
N GLY A 53 5.86 -4.58 1.82
CA GLY A 53 5.82 -3.22 1.30
C GLY A 53 6.41 -3.13 -0.11
N GLY A 54 7.60 -3.69 -0.32
CA GLY A 54 8.26 -3.70 -1.62
C GLY A 54 7.42 -4.38 -2.70
N LEU A 55 6.82 -5.53 -2.38
CA LEU A 55 5.87 -6.20 -3.27
C LEU A 55 4.65 -5.32 -3.58
N GLN A 56 4.10 -4.64 -2.58
CA GLN A 56 2.98 -3.71 -2.75
C GLN A 56 3.34 -2.52 -3.65
N LEU A 57 4.56 -1.99 -3.55
CA LEU A 57 5.05 -0.93 -4.43
C LEU A 57 5.18 -1.41 -5.88
N MET A 58 5.76 -2.59 -6.10
CA MET A 58 5.87 -3.19 -7.43
C MET A 58 4.51 -3.39 -8.08
N VAL A 59 3.52 -3.84 -7.29
CA VAL A 59 2.12 -3.95 -7.71
C VAL A 59 1.55 -2.60 -8.16
N TRP A 60 1.76 -1.52 -7.40
CA TRP A 60 1.29 -0.19 -7.79
C TRP A 60 1.94 0.34 -9.07
N ILE A 61 3.24 0.09 -9.26
CA ILE A 61 3.97 0.48 -10.47
C ILE A 61 3.45 -0.30 -11.68
N ALA A 62 3.28 -1.62 -11.55
CA ALA A 62 2.73 -2.47 -12.61
C ALA A 62 1.30 -2.07 -12.99
N TRP A 63 0.47 -1.76 -11.99
CA TRP A 63 -0.89 -1.24 -12.21
C TRP A 63 -0.88 0.05 -13.00
N TRP A 64 -0.12 1.04 -12.52
CA TRP A 64 -0.03 2.35 -13.16
C TRP A 64 0.43 2.18 -14.60
N TRP A 65 1.47 1.36 -14.83
CA TRP A 65 1.93 1.06 -16.18
C TRP A 65 0.78 0.55 -17.06
N ALA A 66 -0.01 -0.42 -16.60
CA ALA A 66 -1.11 -0.98 -17.37
C ALA A 66 -2.21 0.04 -17.72
N VAL A 67 -2.51 1.00 -16.83
CA VAL A 67 -3.66 1.92 -17.00
C VAL A 67 -3.27 3.35 -17.39
N ARG A 68 -1.99 3.70 -17.45
CA ARG A 68 -1.48 5.09 -17.61
C ARG A 68 -2.04 5.82 -18.84
N VAL A 69 -2.35 5.09 -19.91
CA VAL A 69 -2.91 5.68 -21.14
C VAL A 69 -4.36 6.11 -20.96
N HIS A 70 -5.11 5.42 -20.10
CA HIS A 70 -6.55 5.67 -19.89
C HIS A 70 -6.87 6.45 -18.61
N LYS A 71 -5.91 6.55 -17.70
CA LYS A 71 -6.07 7.20 -16.39
C LYS A 71 -4.89 8.14 -16.11
N GLN A 72 -5.06 9.41 -16.45
CA GLN A 72 -4.03 10.43 -16.24
C GLN A 72 -3.66 10.64 -14.76
N HIS A 73 -4.57 10.35 -13.82
CA HIS A 73 -4.32 10.45 -12.38
C HIS A 73 -3.66 9.20 -11.77
N ALA A 74 -3.51 8.10 -12.51
CA ALA A 74 -3.07 6.81 -11.96
C ALA A 74 -1.63 6.80 -11.44
N TRP A 75 -0.76 7.71 -11.91
CA TRP A 75 0.64 7.82 -11.43
C TRP A 75 0.73 8.23 -9.96
N ARG A 76 -0.33 8.84 -9.41
CA ARG A 76 -0.33 9.35 -8.03
C ARG A 76 -0.27 8.23 -6.99
N ALA A 77 -0.83 7.06 -7.30
CA ALA A 77 -0.79 5.92 -6.39
C ALA A 77 0.62 5.34 -6.16
N PRO A 78 1.42 5.00 -7.20
CA PRO A 78 2.80 4.61 -6.97
C PRO A 78 3.64 5.76 -6.41
N ALA A 79 3.39 7.04 -6.77
CA ALA A 79 4.12 8.17 -6.21
C ALA A 79 3.96 8.28 -4.68
N VAL A 80 2.72 8.21 -4.18
CA VAL A 80 2.47 8.21 -2.73
C VAL A 80 3.01 6.95 -2.07
N SER A 81 2.97 5.80 -2.75
CA SER A 81 3.56 4.55 -2.25
C SER A 81 5.08 4.65 -2.10
N VAL A 82 5.79 5.30 -3.04
CA VAL A 82 7.23 5.59 -2.92
C VAL A 82 7.50 6.49 -1.73
N ALA A 83 6.71 7.56 -1.55
CA ALA A 83 6.85 8.45 -0.41
C ALA A 83 6.65 7.72 0.93
N LEU A 84 5.68 6.80 1.00
CA LEU A 84 5.47 5.94 2.17
C LEU A 84 6.65 5.00 2.44
N HIS A 85 7.30 4.46 1.41
CA HIS A 85 8.51 3.65 1.61
C HIS A 85 9.70 4.48 2.11
N ALA A 86 9.79 5.74 1.70
CA ALA A 86 10.78 6.66 2.23
C ALA A 86 10.58 6.92 3.73
N THR A 87 9.34 6.93 4.23
CA THR A 87 9.10 7.06 5.68
C THR A 87 9.52 5.80 6.44
N VAL A 88 9.34 4.60 5.86
CA VAL A 88 9.85 3.35 6.44
C VAL A 88 11.38 3.35 6.54
N ALA A 89 12.09 4.02 5.63
CA ALA A 89 13.54 4.18 5.74
C ALA A 89 13.97 4.98 6.99
N LEU A 90 13.12 5.90 7.49
CA LEU A 90 13.35 6.60 8.75
C LEU A 90 13.29 5.62 9.94
N GLU A 91 12.27 4.76 9.96
CA GLU A 91 12.12 3.72 10.99
C GLU A 91 13.31 2.74 11.00
N VAL A 92 13.83 2.39 9.82
CA VAL A 92 15.01 1.49 9.71
C VAL A 92 16.30 2.17 10.16
N TYR A 93 16.43 3.49 9.98
CA TYR A 93 17.60 4.24 10.43
C TYR A 93 17.67 4.36 11.96
N ASP A 94 16.52 4.28 12.65
CA ASP A 94 16.37 4.16 14.11
C ASP A 94 17.34 5.06 14.91
N PHE A 95 17.29 6.37 14.64
CA PHE A 95 18.16 7.32 15.31
C PHE A 95 17.63 7.72 16.70
N PRO A 96 18.52 7.99 17.67
CA PRO A 96 18.12 8.38 19.02
C PRO A 96 17.37 9.72 19.02
N PRO A 97 16.45 9.96 19.97
CA PRO A 97 15.60 11.15 19.98
C PRO A 97 16.41 12.44 20.00
N LEU A 98 16.20 13.27 18.99
CA LEU A 98 16.70 14.64 18.93
C LEU A 98 15.97 15.48 19.97
N ALA A 99 16.73 16.12 20.85
CA ALA A 99 16.22 16.95 21.95
C ALA A 99 15.22 16.23 22.89
N GLY A 100 15.25 14.89 22.94
CA GLY A 100 14.33 14.09 23.76
C GLY A 100 12.87 14.08 23.28
N LEU A 101 12.58 14.61 22.09
CA LEU A 101 11.22 14.81 21.58
C LEU A 101 10.99 14.19 20.20
N LEU A 102 11.99 14.19 19.32
CA LEU A 102 11.86 13.76 17.93
C LEU A 102 12.78 12.57 17.64
N ASP A 103 12.23 11.37 17.60
CA ASP A 103 12.92 10.16 17.13
C ASP A 103 12.42 9.73 15.73
N ALA A 104 13.04 8.67 15.20
CA ALA A 104 12.66 8.05 13.93
C ALA A 104 11.16 7.71 13.89
N HIS A 105 10.63 7.21 15.00
CA HIS A 105 9.26 6.74 15.12
C HIS A 105 8.25 7.90 15.11
N ALA A 106 8.54 9.00 15.80
CA ALA A 106 7.75 10.22 15.78
C ALA A 106 7.72 10.83 14.38
N LEU A 107 8.85 10.86 13.67
CA LEU A 107 8.89 11.31 12.28
C LEU A 107 8.12 10.39 11.33
N TRP A 108 8.14 9.08 11.57
CA TRP A 108 7.34 8.13 10.83
C TRP A 108 5.83 8.41 11.01
N HIS A 109 5.36 8.60 12.25
CA HIS A 109 3.97 8.98 12.50
C HIS A 109 3.60 10.35 11.89
N ALA A 110 4.48 11.34 12.03
CA ALA A 110 4.26 12.70 11.51
C ALA A 110 4.18 12.75 9.98
N SER A 111 4.84 11.81 9.29
CA SER A 111 4.86 11.75 7.83
C SER A 111 3.76 10.86 7.24
N THR A 112 3.46 9.72 7.87
CA THR A 112 2.45 8.77 7.36
C THR A 112 1.02 9.30 7.40
N ALA A 113 0.65 10.07 8.44
CA ALA A 113 -0.70 10.64 8.54
C ALA A 113 -1.02 11.65 7.42
N PRO A 114 -0.17 12.66 7.13
CA PRO A 114 -0.35 13.53 5.97
C PRO A 114 -0.32 12.76 4.64
N LEU A 115 0.56 11.76 4.50
CA LEU A 115 0.62 10.95 3.27
C LEU A 115 -0.69 10.20 3.01
N ALA A 116 -1.34 9.65 4.05
CA ALA A 116 -2.65 9.03 3.92
C ALA A 116 -3.72 10.04 3.46
N TYR A 117 -3.70 11.25 4.01
CA TYR A 117 -4.59 12.33 3.55
C TYR A 117 -4.32 12.68 2.07
N PHE A 118 -3.06 12.86 1.67
CA PHE A 118 -2.70 13.14 0.28
C PHE A 118 -3.07 12.00 -0.66
N PHE A 119 -2.94 10.75 -0.23
CA PHE A 119 -3.39 9.58 -1.00
C PHE A 119 -4.89 9.68 -1.30
N TRP A 120 -5.69 9.99 -0.27
CA TRP A 120 -7.12 10.17 -0.43
C TRP A 120 -7.46 11.31 -1.40
N GLN A 121 -6.90 12.49 -1.15
CA GLN A 121 -7.23 13.71 -1.91
C GLN A 121 -6.77 13.62 -3.37
N SER A 122 -5.57 13.11 -3.60
CA SER A 122 -4.95 13.15 -4.92
C SER A 122 -5.28 11.95 -5.79
N PHE A 123 -5.53 10.78 -5.20
CA PHE A 123 -5.75 9.55 -5.96
C PHE A 123 -7.16 8.99 -5.77
N VAL A 124 -7.58 8.69 -4.53
CA VAL A 124 -8.84 7.98 -4.28
C VAL A 124 -10.05 8.79 -4.78
N ARG A 125 -10.10 10.08 -4.48
CA ARG A 125 -11.17 10.97 -4.98
C ARG A 125 -11.26 10.98 -6.50
N MET A 126 -10.13 11.12 -7.19
CA MET A 126 -10.09 11.14 -8.66
C MET A 126 -10.50 9.80 -9.27
N GLU A 127 -10.11 8.69 -8.63
CA GLU A 127 -10.52 7.37 -9.06
C GLU A 127 -12.04 7.18 -8.94
N LEU A 128 -12.65 7.67 -7.85
CA LEU A 128 -14.11 7.66 -7.69
C LEU A 128 -14.83 8.51 -8.74
N GLU A 129 -14.34 9.72 -9.00
CA GLU A 129 -14.89 10.61 -10.04
C GLU A 129 -14.79 9.99 -11.43
N TRP A 130 -13.66 9.35 -11.76
CA TRP A 130 -13.47 8.63 -13.01
C TRP A 130 -14.42 7.43 -13.15
N LEU A 131 -14.65 6.68 -12.07
CA LEU A 131 -15.59 5.55 -12.07
C LEU A 131 -17.04 6.03 -12.25
N HIS A 132 -17.42 7.14 -11.60
CA HIS A 132 -18.75 7.71 -11.75
C HIS A 132 -19.04 8.15 -13.18
N THR A 133 -18.13 8.93 -13.79
CA THR A 133 -18.28 9.39 -15.18
C THR A 133 -18.36 8.21 -16.17
N ARG A 134 -17.67 7.11 -15.90
CA ARG A 134 -17.69 5.90 -16.74
C ARG A 134 -18.93 5.01 -16.52
N SER A 135 -19.54 5.04 -15.34
CA SER A 135 -20.72 4.21 -15.01
C SER A 135 -22.05 4.82 -15.48
N GLY A 136 -22.07 6.08 -15.90
CA GLY A 136 -23.29 6.78 -16.34
C GLY A 136 -24.32 7.08 -15.23
N ARG A 137 -24.05 6.73 -13.96
CA ARG A 137 -24.88 7.15 -12.83
C ARG A 137 -24.67 8.64 -12.55
N LYS A 138 -25.64 9.46 -12.96
CA LYS A 138 -25.78 10.83 -12.46
C LYS A 138 -26.12 10.77 -10.98
N VAL A 139 -25.26 11.35 -10.14
CA VAL A 139 -25.60 11.62 -8.73
C VAL A 139 -26.55 12.80 -8.75
N GLY A 140 -27.81 12.55 -8.39
CA GLY A 140 -28.80 13.59 -8.10
C GLY A 140 -28.59 14.14 -6.70
#